data_AF-A0A519VL29-F1
#
_entry.id   AF-A0A519VL29-F1
#
_cell.length_a   1.000
_cell.length_b   1.000
_cell.length_c   1.000
_cell.angle_alpha   90.00
_cell.angle_beta   90.00
_cell.angle_gamma   90.00
#
_symmetry.space_group_name_H-M   'P 1'
#
loop_
_entity.id
_entity.type
_entity.pdbx_description
1 polymer ?
#
loop_
_entity_poly.entity_id
_entity_poly.type
_entity_poly.pdbx_seq_one_letter_code
_entity_poly.pdbx_strand_id
1 'polypeptide(L)'
;KMYLSLGVKKENLVMFDINGLIDVNRTDLDEIRMGFATTRKDIANIGEAMKGADVFIGLSAANVISPEMLVGMAKNPIVFAMANPNPEIAYDLAIKTRKDIIMATGRSDYPNQVNNVLGFPYIFRGALDVRATSINEEMKIAAVHAIAELAKKSVPEAVNLAYNARNLKFGKDYIIPKPVDFRLITEVSTAVAKAAIASGVARKIITDWDAYTEELRKRLGLDDAIMRSITTKAKSDPKRVVFAEADNYKILKAAQIVKEENIAIPILLGNREKIQAIIDEHALELEGVEIIDQMQNPEKTKQYAESLYKKRQRKGISLNEATKLLRDRNYYGASMVEFGEADAMISGLTKDYGSTIKPALR
;
A
#
# COMPACT_ATOMS: atom_id res chain seq x y z
N LYS A 1 26.98 5.36 -0.98
CA LYS A 1 26.95 5.94 0.39
C LYS A 1 25.67 5.55 1.14
N MET A 2 24.48 5.95 0.68
CA MET A 2 23.20 5.64 1.34
C MET A 2 23.01 4.16 1.71
N TYR A 3 23.31 3.23 0.78
CA TYR A 3 23.24 1.80 1.07
C TYR A 3 24.12 1.34 2.23
N LEU A 4 25.33 1.92 2.38
CA LEU A 4 26.19 1.63 3.53
C LEU A 4 25.58 2.18 4.82
N SER A 5 25.00 3.38 4.78
CA SER A 5 24.28 3.97 5.92
C SER A 5 23.06 3.14 6.35
N LEU A 6 22.44 2.41 5.42
CA LEU A 6 21.32 1.49 5.67
C LEU A 6 21.77 0.10 6.13
N GLY A 7 23.09 -0.17 6.19
CA GLY A 7 23.64 -1.41 6.75
C GLY A 7 24.28 -2.37 5.75
N VAL A 8 24.41 -2.01 4.46
CA VAL A 8 25.22 -2.81 3.53
C VAL A 8 26.67 -2.80 3.99
N LYS A 9 27.25 -3.99 4.16
CA LYS A 9 28.66 -4.15 4.55
C LYS A 9 29.57 -3.74 3.39
N LYS A 10 30.62 -2.97 3.69
CA LYS A 10 31.52 -2.41 2.66
C LYS A 10 32.25 -3.52 1.89
N GLU A 11 32.63 -4.60 2.56
CA GLU A 11 33.31 -5.75 1.96
C GLU A 11 32.44 -6.51 0.93
N ASN A 12 31.12 -6.37 0.99
CA ASN A 12 30.18 -6.96 0.05
C ASN A 12 29.88 -6.05 -1.15
N LEU A 13 30.31 -4.79 -1.11
CA LEU A 13 30.07 -3.82 -2.17
C LEU A 13 31.19 -3.88 -3.20
N VAL A 14 30.81 -3.98 -4.47
CA VAL A 14 31.70 -3.94 -5.63
C VAL A 14 31.15 -2.89 -6.59
N MET A 15 31.99 -1.96 -7.04
CA MET A 15 31.58 -0.84 -7.89
C MET A 15 32.42 -0.82 -9.16
N PHE A 16 31.77 -0.51 -10.28
CA PHE A 16 32.39 -0.35 -11.59
C PHE A 16 32.14 1.06 -12.11
N ASP A 17 33.14 1.65 -12.76
CA ASP A 17 33.01 2.84 -13.58
C ASP A 17 33.34 2.53 -15.04
N ILE A 18 33.44 3.57 -15.88
CA ILE A 18 33.77 3.43 -17.31
C ILE A 18 35.13 2.76 -17.56
N ASN A 19 36.05 2.79 -16.59
CA ASN A 19 37.39 2.21 -16.68
C ASN A 19 37.45 0.82 -16.02
N GLY A 20 36.32 0.28 -15.55
CA GLY A 20 36.22 -1.05 -14.97
C GLY A 20 36.08 -1.04 -13.45
N LEU A 21 36.64 -2.06 -12.79
CA LEU A 21 36.52 -2.25 -11.35
C LEU A 21 37.17 -1.07 -10.59
N ILE A 22 36.47 -0.57 -9.58
CA ILE A 22 37.00 0.38 -8.61
C ILE A 22 37.67 -0.43 -7.49
N ASP A 23 38.99 -0.59 -7.58
CA ASP A 23 39.82 -1.25 -6.58
C ASP A 23 40.85 -0.29 -5.96
N VAL A 24 41.55 -0.77 -4.92
CA VAL A 24 42.54 0.03 -4.18
C VAL A 24 43.83 0.34 -4.95
N ASN A 25 44.07 -0.29 -6.10
CA ASN A 25 45.27 -0.09 -6.92
C ASN A 25 45.05 0.94 -8.04
N ARG A 26 43.81 1.31 -8.33
CA ARG A 26 43.46 2.38 -9.29
C ARG A 26 44.05 3.71 -8.82
N THR A 27 44.76 4.40 -9.72
CA THR A 27 45.43 5.68 -9.43
C THR A 27 44.71 6.90 -10.02
N ASP A 28 43.65 6.70 -10.78
CA ASP A 28 42.88 7.73 -11.51
C ASP A 28 41.61 8.19 -10.78
N LEU A 29 41.37 7.70 -9.56
CA LEU A 29 40.13 7.90 -8.82
C LEU A 29 40.19 9.10 -7.86
N ASP A 30 39.10 9.85 -7.78
CA ASP A 30 38.89 10.87 -6.75
C ASP A 30 38.60 10.25 -5.36
N GLU A 31 38.68 11.06 -4.30
CA GLU A 31 38.47 10.60 -2.92
C GLU A 31 37.10 9.96 -2.68
N ILE A 32 36.05 10.42 -3.37
CA ILE A 32 34.69 9.89 -3.21
C ILE A 32 34.64 8.48 -3.78
N ARG A 33 35.16 8.27 -4.98
CA ARG A 33 35.21 6.95 -5.64
C ARG A 33 36.15 5.99 -4.90
N MET A 34 37.31 6.46 -4.45
CA MET A 34 38.22 5.67 -3.61
C MET A 34 37.55 5.20 -2.31
N GLY A 35 36.59 5.97 -1.78
CA GLY A 35 35.76 5.54 -0.66
C GLY A 35 34.98 4.24 -0.89
N PHE A 36 34.75 3.85 -2.15
CA PHE A 36 34.06 2.62 -2.57
C PHE A 36 35.00 1.57 -3.19
N ALA A 37 36.31 1.82 -3.19
CA ALA A 37 37.29 0.85 -3.70
C ALA A 37 37.23 -0.47 -2.92
N THR A 38 37.22 -1.59 -3.66
CA THR A 38 37.25 -2.93 -3.09
C THR A 38 38.67 -3.47 -2.95
N THR A 39 38.88 -4.36 -1.99
CA THR A 39 40.11 -5.14 -1.81
C THR A 39 39.99 -6.57 -2.33
N ARG A 40 38.82 -6.94 -2.88
CA ARG A 40 38.59 -8.25 -3.48
C ARG A 40 39.46 -8.45 -4.71
N LYS A 41 40.07 -9.64 -4.83
CA LYS A 41 40.96 -10.01 -5.93
C LYS A 41 40.37 -11.06 -6.86
N ASP A 42 39.23 -11.63 -6.49
CA ASP A 42 38.51 -12.68 -7.20
C ASP A 42 37.54 -12.14 -8.28
N ILE A 43 37.52 -10.82 -8.47
CA ILE A 43 36.66 -10.12 -9.42
C ILE A 43 37.56 -9.23 -10.29
N ALA A 44 37.51 -9.43 -11.60
CA ALA A 44 38.17 -8.59 -12.59
C ALA A 44 37.16 -7.83 -13.47
N ASN A 45 35.95 -8.36 -13.64
CA ASN A 45 34.91 -7.77 -14.49
C ASN A 45 33.50 -7.91 -13.91
N ILE A 46 32.55 -7.20 -14.50
CA ILE A 46 31.15 -7.17 -14.04
C ILE A 46 30.49 -8.55 -14.05
N GLY A 47 30.81 -9.39 -15.04
CA GLY A 47 30.27 -10.74 -15.15
C GLY A 47 30.71 -11.64 -14.00
N GLU A 48 31.94 -11.48 -13.51
CA GLU A 48 32.42 -12.16 -12.31
C GLU A 48 31.78 -11.60 -11.04
N ALA A 49 31.63 -10.28 -10.94
CA ALA A 49 30.98 -9.63 -9.80
C ALA A 49 29.51 -10.06 -9.64
N MET A 50 28.82 -10.35 -10.73
CA MET A 50 27.42 -10.77 -10.72
C MET A 50 27.23 -12.24 -10.31
N LYS A 51 28.27 -13.08 -10.36
CA LYS A 51 28.16 -14.48 -9.94
C LYS A 51 27.85 -14.54 -8.44
N GLY A 52 26.69 -15.10 -8.10
CA GLY A 52 26.21 -15.19 -6.72
C GLY A 52 25.82 -13.87 -6.07
N ALA A 53 25.74 -12.76 -6.83
CA ALA A 53 25.30 -11.47 -6.28
C ALA A 53 23.79 -11.48 -5.99
N ASP A 54 23.38 -10.90 -4.86
CA ASP A 54 21.97 -10.73 -4.50
C ASP A 54 21.33 -9.50 -5.16
N VAL A 55 22.13 -8.44 -5.36
CA VAL A 55 21.64 -7.14 -5.83
C VAL A 55 22.55 -6.57 -6.91
N PHE A 56 21.96 -6.13 -8.02
CA PHE A 56 22.59 -5.31 -9.06
C PHE A 56 21.90 -3.95 -9.16
N ILE A 57 22.68 -2.87 -9.24
CA ILE A 57 22.18 -1.50 -9.39
C ILE A 57 22.97 -0.83 -10.53
N GLY A 58 22.31 -0.60 -11.65
CA GLY A 58 22.82 0.08 -12.83
C GLY A 58 22.27 1.50 -12.95
N LEU A 59 23.17 2.45 -13.16
CA LEU A 59 22.91 3.86 -13.46
C LEU A 59 23.83 4.37 -14.59
N SER A 60 24.18 3.47 -15.51
CA SER A 60 25.33 3.58 -16.41
C SER A 60 24.92 3.62 -17.88
N ALA A 61 25.42 2.67 -18.68
CA ALA A 61 25.19 2.56 -20.11
C ALA A 61 24.21 1.44 -20.46
N ALA A 62 23.60 1.57 -21.64
CA ALA A 62 22.67 0.58 -22.15
C ALA A 62 23.34 -0.76 -22.47
N ASN A 63 22.61 -1.86 -22.29
CA ASN A 63 22.98 -3.22 -22.74
C ASN A 63 24.33 -3.75 -22.21
N VAL A 64 24.75 -3.33 -21.01
CA VAL A 64 25.98 -3.81 -20.36
C VAL A 64 25.81 -5.12 -19.61
N ILE A 65 24.56 -5.58 -19.41
CA ILE A 65 24.24 -6.82 -18.69
C ILE A 65 23.66 -7.85 -19.66
N SER A 66 24.23 -9.06 -19.65
CA SER A 66 23.78 -10.17 -20.49
C SER A 66 22.86 -11.14 -19.74
N PRO A 67 22.04 -11.95 -20.46
CA PRO A 67 21.24 -13.02 -19.86
C PRO A 67 22.05 -14.01 -19.01
N GLU A 68 23.25 -14.36 -19.44
CA GLU A 68 24.13 -15.31 -18.74
C GLU A 68 24.58 -14.75 -17.39
N MET A 69 24.87 -13.45 -17.32
CA MET A 69 25.20 -12.77 -16.07
C MET A 69 24.01 -12.79 -15.11
N LEU A 70 22.79 -12.57 -15.62
CA LEU A 70 21.57 -12.68 -14.80
C LEU A 70 21.35 -14.08 -14.25
N VAL A 71 21.59 -15.13 -15.05
CA VAL A 71 21.47 -16.54 -14.59
C VAL A 71 22.48 -16.85 -13.48
N GLY A 72 23.67 -16.24 -13.52
CA GLY A 72 24.72 -16.42 -12.53
C GLY A 72 24.45 -15.82 -11.15
N MET A 73 23.46 -14.94 -10.99
CA MET A 73 23.14 -14.28 -9.72
C MET A 73 22.51 -15.24 -8.68
N ALA A 74 22.46 -14.81 -7.40
CA ALA A 74 21.80 -15.54 -6.32
C ALA A 74 20.28 -15.68 -6.52
N LYS A 75 19.61 -16.49 -5.69
CA LYS A 75 18.16 -16.72 -5.75
C LYS A 75 17.37 -15.45 -5.39
N ASN A 76 16.27 -15.19 -6.09
CA ASN A 76 15.44 -13.99 -5.99
C ASN A 76 16.25 -12.68 -6.13
N PRO A 77 17.07 -12.52 -7.19
CA PRO A 77 17.98 -11.39 -7.28
C PRO A 77 17.21 -10.09 -7.52
N ILE A 78 17.69 -9.00 -6.91
CA ILE A 78 17.19 -7.65 -7.15
C ILE A 78 18.03 -6.99 -8.24
N VAL A 79 17.41 -6.58 -9.34
CA VAL A 79 18.10 -5.98 -10.49
C VAL A 79 17.45 -4.66 -10.83
N PHE A 80 18.14 -3.56 -10.54
CA PHE A 80 17.70 -2.22 -10.89
C PHE A 80 18.50 -1.73 -12.10
N ALA A 81 17.92 -1.82 -13.30
CA ALA A 81 18.54 -1.34 -14.54
C ALA A 81 17.92 0.02 -14.92
N MET A 82 18.53 1.10 -14.45
CA MET A 82 17.92 2.43 -14.46
C MET A 82 18.52 3.39 -15.50
N ALA A 83 19.45 2.93 -16.36
CA ALA A 83 19.90 3.73 -17.50
C ALA A 83 18.72 4.14 -18.39
N ASN A 84 18.75 5.37 -18.89
CA ASN A 84 17.74 5.93 -19.78
C ASN A 84 18.38 6.40 -21.10
N PRO A 85 17.68 6.29 -22.24
CA PRO A 85 16.36 5.67 -22.42
C PRO A 85 16.39 4.14 -22.47
N ASN A 86 17.58 3.57 -22.69
CA ASN A 86 17.81 2.14 -22.79
C ASN A 86 18.51 1.65 -21.50
N PRO A 87 17.92 0.70 -20.76
CA PRO A 87 18.47 0.17 -19.53
C PRO A 87 19.71 -0.69 -19.78
N GLU A 88 20.42 -1.02 -18.71
CA GLU A 88 21.55 -1.96 -18.70
C GLU A 88 21.18 -3.35 -19.26
N ILE A 89 19.91 -3.76 -19.08
CA ILE A 89 19.27 -4.90 -19.75
C ILE A 89 17.79 -4.60 -19.92
N ALA A 90 17.23 -4.94 -21.09
CA ALA A 90 15.81 -4.75 -21.36
C ALA A 90 14.93 -5.56 -20.39
N TYR A 91 13.84 -4.95 -19.91
CA TYR A 91 12.94 -5.57 -18.93
C TYR A 91 12.39 -6.92 -19.41
N ASP A 92 11.85 -6.96 -20.63
CA ASP A 92 11.22 -8.16 -21.18
C ASP A 92 12.22 -9.31 -21.35
N LEU A 93 13.47 -8.97 -21.69
CA LEU A 93 14.55 -9.95 -21.76
C LEU A 93 14.90 -10.48 -20.37
N ALA A 94 15.07 -9.60 -19.38
CA ALA A 94 15.44 -9.97 -18.02
C ALA A 94 14.38 -10.91 -17.38
N ILE A 95 13.10 -10.56 -17.47
CA ILE A 95 11.98 -11.34 -16.93
C ILE A 95 11.82 -12.68 -17.65
N LYS A 96 12.06 -12.71 -18.97
CA LYS A 96 12.05 -13.96 -19.75
C LYS A 96 13.21 -14.88 -19.36
N THR A 97 14.39 -14.31 -19.13
CA THR A 97 15.59 -15.05 -18.75
C THR A 97 15.49 -15.64 -17.35
N ARG A 98 14.93 -14.90 -16.39
CA ARG A 98 14.94 -15.30 -14.99
C ARG A 98 13.60 -15.00 -14.29
N LYS A 99 12.90 -16.05 -13.87
CA LYS A 99 11.53 -15.96 -13.33
C LYS A 99 11.41 -15.39 -11.92
N ASP A 100 12.47 -15.53 -11.11
CA ASP A 100 12.51 -15.09 -9.70
C ASP A 100 13.10 -13.67 -9.52
N ILE A 101 13.44 -12.99 -10.61
CA ILE A 101 14.03 -11.64 -10.58
C ILE A 101 13.03 -10.60 -10.04
N ILE A 102 13.53 -9.71 -9.18
CA ILE A 102 12.83 -8.49 -8.79
C ILE A 102 13.45 -7.35 -9.60
N MET A 103 12.77 -6.97 -10.68
CA MET A 103 13.29 -6.03 -11.66
C MET A 103 12.74 -4.63 -11.44
N ALA A 104 13.60 -3.61 -11.50
CA ALA A 104 13.19 -2.21 -11.53
C ALA A 104 13.91 -1.42 -12.63
N THR A 105 13.27 -0.39 -13.16
CA THR A 105 13.84 0.44 -14.24
C THR A 105 13.58 1.93 -14.01
N GLY A 106 14.24 2.79 -14.78
CA GLY A 106 13.93 4.22 -14.79
C GLY A 106 12.65 4.58 -15.58
N ARG A 107 12.13 3.64 -16.38
CA ARG A 107 11.03 3.90 -17.31
C ARG A 107 9.66 3.66 -16.68
N SER A 108 8.68 4.46 -17.09
CA SER A 108 7.33 4.46 -16.52
C SER A 108 6.42 3.36 -17.04
N ASP A 109 6.80 2.71 -18.14
CA ASP A 109 6.05 1.63 -18.79
C ASP A 109 6.22 0.26 -18.10
N TYR A 110 7.11 0.16 -17.10
CA TYR A 110 7.36 -1.08 -16.36
C TYR A 110 6.89 -1.01 -14.88
N PRO A 111 6.66 -2.16 -14.21
CA PRO A 111 5.97 -2.18 -12.90
C PRO A 111 6.70 -1.40 -11.79
N ASN A 112 8.00 -1.63 -11.62
CA ASN A 112 8.81 -0.98 -10.59
C ASN A 112 9.63 0.17 -11.19
N GLN A 113 8.98 1.30 -11.44
CA GLN A 113 9.69 2.50 -11.87
C GLN A 113 10.40 3.15 -10.67
N VAL A 114 11.73 3.23 -10.71
CA VAL A 114 12.53 4.02 -9.77
C VAL A 114 12.73 5.40 -10.34
N ASN A 115 12.07 6.40 -9.74
CA ASN A 115 12.13 7.78 -10.19
C ASN A 115 12.23 8.76 -9.02
N ASN A 116 13.08 9.76 -9.18
CA ASN A 116 13.33 10.80 -8.18
C ASN A 116 12.08 11.61 -7.81
N VAL A 117 11.04 11.63 -8.66
CA VAL A 117 9.74 12.27 -8.38
C VAL A 117 9.09 11.76 -7.09
N LEU A 118 9.41 10.54 -6.67
CA LEU A 118 8.92 9.97 -5.41
C LEU A 118 9.60 10.55 -4.17
N GLY A 119 10.75 11.22 -4.35
CA GLY A 119 11.56 11.77 -3.26
C GLY A 119 11.58 13.29 -3.24
N PHE A 120 12.12 13.92 -4.30
CA PHE A 120 12.49 15.34 -4.24
C PHE A 120 11.34 16.27 -3.83
N PRO A 121 10.11 16.19 -4.37
CA PRO A 121 9.06 17.15 -4.04
C PRO A 121 8.76 17.18 -2.54
N TYR A 122 8.80 16.00 -1.91
CA TYR A 122 8.38 15.79 -0.53
C TYR A 122 9.53 15.99 0.47
N ILE A 123 10.76 15.63 0.09
CA ILE A 123 11.96 15.99 0.84
C ILE A 123 12.06 17.51 0.95
N PHE A 124 11.89 18.22 -0.18
CA PHE A 124 11.88 19.68 -0.16
C PHE A 124 10.70 20.24 0.63
N ARG A 125 9.49 19.70 0.48
CA ARG A 125 8.32 20.16 1.25
C ARG A 125 8.57 20.08 2.76
N GLY A 126 8.97 18.91 3.27
CA GLY A 126 9.27 18.72 4.69
C GLY A 126 10.38 19.63 5.19
N ALA A 127 11.48 19.75 4.43
CA ALA A 127 12.60 20.63 4.78
C ALA A 127 12.20 22.12 4.81
N LEU A 128 11.43 22.58 3.84
CA LEU A 128 10.99 23.97 3.74
C LEU A 128 10.01 24.33 4.86
N ASP A 129 9.11 23.41 5.24
CA ASP A 129 8.10 23.66 6.28
C ASP A 129 8.70 23.88 7.67
N VAL A 130 9.82 23.23 7.96
CA VAL A 130 10.60 23.41 9.21
C VAL A 130 11.78 24.38 9.03
N ARG A 131 11.89 25.01 7.85
CA ARG A 131 12.97 25.93 7.48
C ARG A 131 14.37 25.35 7.74
N ALA A 132 14.57 24.08 7.41
CA ALA A 132 15.83 23.39 7.59
C ALA A 132 17.00 24.18 6.95
N THR A 133 18.15 24.19 7.62
CA THR A 133 19.37 24.85 7.12
C THR A 133 20.11 24.02 6.07
N SER A 134 19.84 22.71 6.02
CA SER A 134 20.43 21.77 5.07
C SER A 134 19.54 20.54 4.87
N ILE A 135 19.86 19.71 3.87
CA ILE A 135 19.31 18.35 3.73
C ILE A 135 20.43 17.37 4.12
N ASN A 136 20.37 16.86 5.35
CA ASN A 136 21.38 15.93 5.88
C ASN A 136 21.03 14.45 5.59
N GLU A 137 21.87 13.52 6.05
CA GLU A 137 21.68 12.09 5.79
C GLU A 137 20.49 11.52 6.57
N GLU A 138 20.24 12.00 7.79
CA GLU A 138 19.10 11.60 8.62
C GLU A 138 17.77 11.87 7.89
N MET A 139 17.63 13.05 7.27
CA MET A 139 16.47 13.40 6.45
C MET A 139 16.30 12.48 5.24
N LYS A 140 17.40 12.13 4.55
CA LYS A 140 17.35 11.21 3.40
C LYS A 140 16.96 9.80 3.83
N ILE A 141 17.51 9.30 4.93
CA ILE A 141 17.17 7.99 5.50
C ILE A 141 15.70 7.95 5.91
N ALA A 142 15.20 9.01 6.54
CA ALA A 142 13.78 9.13 6.90
C ALA A 142 12.87 9.08 5.65
N ALA A 143 13.26 9.72 4.55
CA ALA A 143 12.54 9.63 3.29
C ALA A 143 12.54 8.20 2.71
N VAL A 144 13.68 7.50 2.75
CA VAL A 144 13.77 6.09 2.30
C VAL A 144 12.79 5.22 3.07
N HIS A 145 12.80 5.30 4.40
CA HIS A 145 11.89 4.52 5.24
C HIS A 145 10.42 4.89 4.97
N ALA A 146 10.09 6.18 4.84
CA ALA A 146 8.72 6.61 4.57
C ALA A 146 8.19 6.06 3.24
N ILE A 147 8.99 6.08 2.18
CA ILE A 147 8.62 5.54 0.87
C ILE A 147 8.47 4.01 0.93
N ALA A 148 9.41 3.33 1.59
CA ALA A 148 9.39 1.88 1.74
C ALA A 148 8.18 1.39 2.54
N GLU A 149 7.85 2.05 3.64
CA GLU A 149 6.66 1.72 4.45
C GLU A 149 5.37 2.06 3.71
N LEU A 150 5.33 3.16 2.94
CA LEU A 150 4.17 3.49 2.10
C LEU A 150 3.89 2.41 1.05
N ALA A 151 4.92 1.83 0.45
CA ALA A 151 4.79 0.75 -0.54
C ALA A 151 4.11 -0.52 0.04
N LYS A 152 4.23 -0.72 1.36
CA LYS A 152 3.65 -1.87 2.08
C LYS A 152 2.22 -1.64 2.54
N LYS A 153 1.72 -0.40 2.50
CA LYS A 153 0.32 -0.08 2.84
C LYS A 153 -0.61 -0.38 1.67
N SER A 154 -1.87 -0.69 1.95
CA SER A 154 -2.93 -0.83 0.94
C SER A 154 -2.98 0.38 0.00
N VAL A 155 -3.04 0.12 -1.31
CA VAL A 155 -3.00 1.16 -2.34
C VAL A 155 -4.41 1.76 -2.56
N PRO A 156 -4.59 3.09 -2.51
CA PRO A 156 -5.87 3.74 -2.76
C PRO A 156 -6.45 3.40 -4.13
N GLU A 157 -7.79 3.32 -4.22
CA GLU A 157 -8.47 3.02 -5.48
C GLU A 157 -8.16 4.04 -6.58
N ALA A 158 -8.05 5.33 -6.23
CA ALA A 158 -7.66 6.38 -7.17
C ALA A 158 -6.32 6.09 -7.87
N VAL A 159 -5.35 5.52 -7.14
CA VAL A 159 -4.04 5.13 -7.70
C VAL A 159 -4.16 3.89 -8.57
N ASN A 160 -4.96 2.90 -8.15
CA ASN A 160 -5.25 1.71 -8.95
C ASN A 160 -5.90 2.07 -10.30
N LEU A 161 -6.91 2.95 -10.27
CA LEU A 161 -7.60 3.45 -11.46
C LEU A 161 -6.66 4.22 -12.41
N ALA A 162 -5.81 5.09 -11.86
CA ALA A 162 -4.86 5.88 -12.66
C ALA A 162 -3.86 5.01 -13.45
N TYR A 163 -3.60 3.78 -12.99
CA TYR A 163 -2.69 2.82 -13.62
C TYR A 163 -3.41 1.62 -14.26
N ASN A 164 -4.74 1.67 -14.41
CA ASN A 164 -5.55 0.54 -14.91
C ASN A 164 -5.26 -0.80 -14.19
N ALA A 165 -4.90 -0.72 -12.91
CA ALA A 165 -4.62 -1.88 -12.07
C ALA A 165 -5.87 -2.23 -11.24
N ARG A 166 -6.07 -3.52 -10.97
CA ARG A 166 -7.19 -3.97 -10.13
C ARG A 166 -6.89 -3.85 -8.63
N ASN A 167 -5.69 -4.26 -8.23
CA ASN A 167 -5.24 -4.24 -6.83
C ASN A 167 -3.70 -4.30 -6.78
N LEU A 168 -3.04 -3.13 -6.81
CA LEU A 168 -1.61 -3.03 -6.55
C LEU A 168 -1.34 -3.42 -5.09
N LYS A 169 -0.44 -4.39 -4.88
CA LYS A 169 -0.04 -4.90 -3.57
C LYS A 169 1.46 -5.09 -3.54
N PHE A 170 2.08 -4.83 -2.39
CA PHE A 170 3.51 -5.05 -2.19
C PHE A 170 3.93 -6.46 -2.62
N GLY A 171 4.91 -6.54 -3.52
CA GLY A 171 5.35 -7.79 -4.11
C GLY A 171 6.37 -7.56 -5.24
N LYS A 172 6.76 -8.63 -5.93
CA LYS A 172 7.80 -8.58 -6.97
C LYS A 172 7.55 -7.50 -8.04
N ASP A 173 6.29 -7.24 -8.38
CA ASP A 173 5.86 -6.29 -9.42
C ASP A 173 5.43 -4.92 -8.85
N TYR A 174 5.53 -4.73 -7.53
CA TYR A 174 5.21 -3.47 -6.86
C TYR A 174 6.03 -3.37 -5.56
N ILE A 175 7.27 -2.88 -5.66
CA ILE A 175 8.17 -2.66 -4.53
C ILE A 175 8.28 -1.19 -4.11
N ILE A 176 7.68 -0.29 -4.90
CA ILE A 176 7.80 1.16 -4.75
C ILE A 176 6.47 1.84 -5.11
N PRO A 177 6.03 2.91 -4.39
CA PRO A 177 4.77 3.57 -4.67
C PRO A 177 4.75 4.23 -6.06
N LYS A 178 3.56 4.46 -6.61
CA LYS A 178 3.42 5.19 -7.88
C LYS A 178 3.52 6.71 -7.67
N PRO A 179 4.07 7.47 -8.64
CA PRO A 179 4.17 8.93 -8.55
C PRO A 179 2.87 9.68 -8.26
N VAL A 180 1.72 9.15 -8.67
CA VAL A 180 0.40 9.77 -8.42
C VAL A 180 -0.18 9.43 -7.04
N ASP A 181 0.53 8.65 -6.23
CA ASP A 181 0.09 8.32 -4.88
C ASP A 181 0.16 9.57 -3.99
N PHE A 182 -1.01 10.19 -3.78
CA PHE A 182 -1.15 11.42 -3.03
C PHE A 182 -0.62 11.32 -1.59
N ARG A 183 -0.51 10.11 -1.03
CA ARG A 183 -0.02 9.90 0.34
C ARG A 183 1.47 10.22 0.47
N LEU A 184 2.22 10.26 -0.65
CA LEU A 184 3.63 10.65 -0.66
C LEU A 184 3.85 12.03 -0.02
N ILE A 185 2.94 13.00 -0.24
CA ILE A 185 3.09 14.33 0.36
C ILE A 185 3.04 14.27 1.88
N THR A 186 2.11 13.52 2.44
CA THR A 186 1.90 13.47 3.89
C THR A 186 2.96 12.60 4.55
N GLU A 187 3.26 11.44 3.99
CA GLU A 187 4.13 10.45 4.63
C GLU A 187 5.60 10.88 4.56
N VAL A 188 6.09 11.25 3.37
CA VAL A 188 7.50 11.59 3.15
C VAL A 188 7.84 12.96 3.73
N SER A 189 7.00 13.99 3.49
CA SER A 189 7.29 15.34 4.01
C SER A 189 7.28 15.36 5.54
N THR A 190 6.36 14.63 6.18
CA THR A 190 6.30 14.54 7.64
C THR A 190 7.51 13.81 8.22
N ALA A 191 7.93 12.69 7.61
CA ALA A 191 9.12 11.97 8.05
C ALA A 191 10.39 12.85 7.95
N VAL A 192 10.52 13.58 6.84
CA VAL A 192 11.65 14.49 6.60
C VAL A 192 11.65 15.67 7.58
N ALA A 193 10.48 16.28 7.85
CA ALA A 193 10.33 17.35 8.83
C ALA A 193 10.71 16.87 10.25
N LYS A 194 10.26 15.68 10.65
CA LYS A 194 10.64 15.05 11.93
C LYS A 194 12.16 14.85 12.03
N ALA A 195 12.78 14.32 10.98
CA ALA A 195 14.22 14.09 10.95
C ALA A 195 15.04 15.39 10.99
N ALA A 196 14.59 16.43 10.30
CA ALA A 196 15.21 17.76 10.33
C ALA A 196 15.17 18.38 11.73
N ILE A 197 14.06 18.21 12.46
CA ILE A 197 13.94 18.65 13.86
C ILE A 197 14.85 17.82 14.76
N ALA A 198 14.80 16.49 14.66
CA ALA A 198 15.58 15.59 15.51
C ALA A 198 17.10 15.76 15.34
N SER A 199 17.55 16.05 14.12
CA SER A 199 18.97 16.30 13.81
C SER A 199 19.42 17.74 14.09
N GLY A 200 18.52 18.62 14.55
CA GLY A 200 18.86 19.99 14.94
C GLY A 200 19.08 20.97 13.78
N VAL A 201 18.78 20.59 12.53
CA VAL A 201 18.91 21.47 11.36
C VAL A 201 17.68 22.34 11.11
N ALA A 202 16.55 22.03 11.75
CA ALA A 202 15.30 22.80 11.65
C ALA A 202 15.36 24.14 12.41
N ARG A 203 14.79 25.19 11.82
CA ARG A 203 14.63 26.51 12.46
C ARG A 203 13.21 26.80 12.93
N LYS A 204 12.24 25.99 12.50
CA LYS A 204 10.84 26.00 12.96
C LYS A 204 10.49 24.61 13.47
N ILE A 205 9.94 24.54 14.68
CA ILE A 205 9.49 23.30 15.29
C ILE A 205 7.99 23.11 15.03
N ILE A 206 7.61 21.91 14.61
CA ILE A 206 6.22 21.47 14.51
C ILE A 206 5.92 20.66 15.77
N THR A 207 4.92 21.07 16.53
CA THR A 207 4.49 20.40 17.77
C THR A 207 3.23 19.57 17.58
N ASP A 208 2.35 19.98 16.65
CA ASP A 208 1.13 19.28 16.29
C ASP A 208 1.30 18.64 14.90
N TRP A 209 1.59 17.34 14.92
CA TRP A 209 1.81 16.57 13.69
C TRP A 209 0.52 16.25 12.94
N ASP A 210 -0.61 16.22 13.63
CA ASP A 210 -1.91 15.96 13.02
C ASP A 210 -2.35 17.19 12.22
N ALA A 211 -2.24 18.38 12.82
CA ALA A 211 -2.52 19.64 12.14
C ALA A 211 -1.59 19.87 10.93
N TYR A 212 -0.30 19.53 11.05
CA TYR A 212 0.64 19.62 9.92
C TYR A 212 0.27 18.66 8.78
N THR A 213 -0.07 17.41 9.11
CA THR A 213 -0.52 16.44 8.11
C THR A 213 -1.79 16.91 7.40
N GLU A 214 -2.72 17.54 8.12
CA GLU A 214 -3.92 18.14 7.54
C GLU A 214 -3.60 19.31 6.59
N GLU A 215 -2.67 20.19 6.96
CA GLU A 215 -2.20 21.28 6.11
C GLU A 215 -1.64 20.75 4.78
N LEU A 216 -0.87 19.66 4.81
CA LEU A 216 -0.33 19.03 3.61
C LEU A 216 -1.43 18.46 2.71
N ARG A 217 -2.48 17.85 3.29
CA ARG A 217 -3.63 17.34 2.52
C ARG A 217 -4.41 18.47 1.85
N LYS A 218 -4.65 19.57 2.57
CA LYS A 218 -5.31 20.78 2.05
C LYS A 218 -4.64 21.31 0.79
N ARG A 219 -3.30 21.30 0.75
CA ARG A 219 -2.51 21.77 -0.40
C ARG A 219 -2.72 20.95 -1.67
N LEU A 220 -3.15 19.69 -1.56
CA LEU A 220 -3.48 18.84 -2.72
C LEU A 220 -4.89 19.10 -3.26
N GLY A 221 -5.71 19.93 -2.61
CA GLY A 221 -7.09 20.19 -3.03
C GLY A 221 -8.00 18.97 -2.91
N LEU A 222 -7.59 17.93 -2.17
CA LEU A 222 -8.36 16.69 -1.93
C LEU A 222 -9.49 16.89 -0.90
N ASP A 223 -9.91 18.14 -0.70
CA ASP A 223 -10.60 18.54 0.51
C ASP A 223 -12.13 18.53 0.35
N ASP A 224 -12.77 17.43 0.77
CA ASP A 224 -14.14 17.47 1.30
C ASP A 224 -14.08 17.56 2.84
N ALA A 225 -14.06 18.79 3.38
CA ALA A 225 -13.95 19.05 4.82
C ALA A 225 -15.06 18.40 5.65
N ILE A 226 -16.22 18.21 5.04
CA ILE A 226 -17.36 17.56 5.68
C ILE A 226 -17.05 16.08 5.87
N MET A 227 -16.62 15.39 4.82
CA MET A 227 -16.25 13.96 4.91
C MET A 227 -15.15 13.71 5.93
N ARG A 228 -14.11 14.56 6.00
CA ARG A 228 -13.07 14.43 7.03
C ARG A 228 -13.61 14.57 8.44
N SER A 229 -14.45 15.57 8.71
CA SER A 229 -15.03 15.75 10.04
C SER A 229 -15.84 14.53 10.48
N ILE A 230 -16.58 13.93 9.55
CA ILE A 230 -17.35 12.70 9.76
C ILE A 230 -16.41 11.52 10.02
N THR A 231 -15.36 11.35 9.21
CA THR A 231 -14.38 10.27 9.38
C THR A 231 -13.63 10.37 10.71
N THR A 232 -13.16 11.56 11.12
CA THR A 232 -12.48 11.74 12.41
C THR A 232 -13.40 11.41 13.57
N LYS A 233 -14.68 11.84 13.51
CA LYS A 233 -15.65 11.50 14.54
C LYS A 233 -15.89 9.98 14.62
N ALA A 234 -15.99 9.31 13.47
CA ALA A 234 -16.15 7.85 13.41
C ALA A 234 -14.93 7.12 14.02
N LYS A 235 -13.70 7.56 13.73
CA LYS A 235 -12.47 6.97 14.29
C LYS A 235 -12.36 7.07 15.83
N SER A 236 -12.97 8.10 16.44
CA SER A 236 -12.92 8.30 17.89
C SER A 236 -13.78 7.31 18.69
N ASP A 237 -14.79 6.73 18.06
CA ASP A 237 -15.71 5.76 18.66
C ASP A 237 -16.17 4.77 17.57
N PRO A 238 -15.29 3.86 17.11
CA PRO A 238 -15.56 2.98 15.98
C PRO A 238 -16.77 2.07 16.24
N LYS A 239 -17.76 2.16 15.35
CA LYS A 239 -19.01 1.42 15.44
C LYS A 239 -18.97 0.09 14.71
N ARG A 240 -19.77 -0.89 15.14
CA ARG A 240 -19.97 -2.17 14.45
C ARG A 240 -20.89 -1.96 13.24
N VAL A 241 -20.37 -2.16 12.03
CA VAL A 241 -21.10 -1.84 10.78
C VAL A 241 -21.28 -3.08 9.92
N VAL A 242 -22.53 -3.44 9.65
CA VAL A 242 -22.89 -4.56 8.76
C VAL A 242 -22.77 -4.14 7.30
N PHE A 243 -22.02 -4.90 6.51
CA PHE A 243 -21.96 -4.80 5.06
C PHE A 243 -22.80 -5.92 4.44
N ALA A 244 -24.00 -5.56 3.96
CA ALA A 244 -25.02 -6.53 3.57
C ALA A 244 -24.74 -7.31 2.28
N GLU A 245 -23.86 -6.79 1.41
CA GLU A 245 -23.58 -7.32 0.07
C GLU A 245 -22.12 -7.76 -0.03
N ALA A 246 -21.63 -8.45 1.02
CA ALA A 246 -20.23 -8.82 1.16
C ALA A 246 -19.72 -9.84 0.12
N ASP A 247 -20.59 -10.40 -0.72
CA ASP A 247 -20.20 -11.20 -1.90
C ASP A 247 -19.82 -10.34 -3.13
N ASN A 248 -19.63 -9.03 -2.94
CA ASN A 248 -19.14 -8.11 -3.96
C ASN A 248 -17.74 -7.57 -3.59
N TYR A 249 -16.79 -7.64 -4.54
CA TYR A 249 -15.43 -7.12 -4.36
C TYR A 249 -15.39 -5.67 -3.84
N LYS A 250 -16.24 -4.78 -4.35
CA LYS A 250 -16.26 -3.36 -3.94
C LYS A 250 -16.65 -3.19 -2.48
N ILE A 251 -17.58 -4.02 -2.00
CA ILE A 251 -18.03 -4.01 -0.60
C ILE A 251 -16.93 -4.53 0.32
N LEU A 252 -16.28 -5.63 -0.05
CA LEU A 252 -15.14 -6.17 0.70
C LEU A 252 -13.98 -5.18 0.75
N LYS A 253 -13.68 -4.51 -0.37
CA LYS A 253 -12.65 -3.47 -0.40
C LYS A 253 -12.99 -2.28 0.51
N ALA A 254 -14.25 -1.84 0.52
CA ALA A 254 -14.71 -0.81 1.45
C ALA A 254 -14.57 -1.25 2.91
N ALA A 255 -14.94 -2.49 3.24
CA ALA A 255 -14.75 -3.05 4.57
C ALA A 255 -13.27 -3.11 4.98
N GLN A 256 -12.37 -3.44 4.05
CA GLN A 256 -10.92 -3.44 4.30
C GLN A 256 -10.43 -2.04 4.67
N ILE A 257 -10.80 -1.01 3.89
CA ILE A 257 -10.41 0.38 4.14
C ILE A 257 -10.91 0.83 5.52
N VAL A 258 -12.18 0.56 5.82
CA VAL A 258 -12.80 0.94 7.11
C VAL A 258 -12.10 0.30 8.30
N LYS A 259 -11.67 -0.97 8.16
CA LYS A 259 -10.89 -1.69 9.17
C LYS A 259 -9.48 -1.11 9.34
N GLU A 260 -8.73 -0.99 8.24
CA GLU A 260 -7.33 -0.52 8.25
C GLU A 260 -7.20 0.90 8.79
N GLU A 261 -8.18 1.76 8.48
CA GLU A 261 -8.22 3.13 8.96
C GLU A 261 -8.83 3.30 10.35
N ASN A 262 -9.28 2.20 10.99
CA ASN A 262 -9.99 2.20 12.26
C ASN A 262 -11.22 3.12 12.29
N ILE A 263 -11.96 3.19 11.17
CA ILE A 263 -13.18 4.01 11.05
C ILE A 263 -14.37 3.30 11.71
N ALA A 264 -14.46 1.99 11.54
CA ALA A 264 -15.52 1.15 12.07
C ALA A 264 -15.04 -0.32 12.18
N ILE A 265 -15.82 -1.14 12.88
CA ILE A 265 -15.61 -2.58 13.00
C ILE A 265 -16.53 -3.26 11.98
N PRO A 266 -16.05 -3.70 10.81
CA PRO A 266 -16.90 -4.28 9.78
C PRO A 266 -17.43 -5.65 10.20
N ILE A 267 -18.66 -5.96 9.78
CA ILE A 267 -19.27 -7.29 9.83
C ILE A 267 -19.74 -7.63 8.40
N LEU A 268 -19.25 -8.72 7.84
CA LEU A 268 -19.55 -9.14 6.48
C LEU A 268 -20.75 -10.09 6.48
N LEU A 269 -21.84 -9.71 5.82
CA LEU A 269 -23.05 -10.51 5.77
C LEU A 269 -23.19 -11.19 4.40
N GLY A 270 -23.26 -12.52 4.38
CA GLY A 270 -23.46 -13.30 3.17
C GLY A 270 -22.91 -14.72 3.27
N ASN A 271 -22.85 -15.40 2.12
CA ASN A 271 -22.38 -16.77 2.07
C ASN A 271 -20.88 -16.83 2.37
N ARG A 272 -20.50 -17.57 3.42
CA ARG A 272 -19.12 -17.59 3.93
C ARG A 272 -18.11 -18.07 2.91
N GLU A 273 -18.42 -19.13 2.16
CA GLU A 273 -17.52 -19.71 1.15
C GLU A 273 -17.26 -18.73 0.00
N LYS A 274 -18.30 -18.07 -0.51
CA LYS A 274 -18.16 -17.07 -1.58
C LYS A 274 -17.35 -15.86 -1.13
N ILE A 275 -17.61 -15.36 0.08
CA ILE A 275 -16.87 -14.22 0.63
C ILE A 275 -15.39 -14.59 0.75
N GLN A 276 -15.09 -15.75 1.33
CA GLN A 276 -13.70 -16.20 1.50
C GLN A 276 -13.00 -16.38 0.15
N ALA A 277 -13.68 -16.95 -0.86
CA ALA A 277 -13.12 -17.10 -2.20
C ALA A 277 -12.72 -15.75 -2.82
N ILE A 278 -13.54 -14.70 -2.66
CA ILE A 278 -13.24 -13.36 -3.18
C ILE A 278 -12.09 -12.70 -2.38
N ILE A 279 -12.05 -12.92 -1.05
CA ILE A 279 -10.95 -12.46 -0.20
C ILE A 279 -9.63 -13.06 -0.65
N ASP A 280 -9.61 -14.37 -0.90
CA ASP A 280 -8.43 -15.13 -1.30
C ASP A 280 -7.99 -14.76 -2.73
N GLU A 281 -8.94 -14.70 -3.67
CA GLU A 281 -8.69 -14.31 -5.08
C GLU A 281 -8.04 -12.93 -5.19
N HIS A 282 -8.48 -11.98 -4.37
CA HIS A 282 -8.01 -10.60 -4.41
C HIS A 282 -6.99 -10.26 -3.31
N ALA A 283 -6.58 -11.24 -2.50
CA ALA A 283 -5.64 -11.09 -1.39
C ALA A 283 -5.97 -9.91 -0.45
N LEU A 284 -7.25 -9.77 -0.08
CA LEU A 284 -7.77 -8.71 0.78
C LEU A 284 -7.43 -8.95 2.26
N GLU A 285 -7.04 -7.90 2.99
CA GLU A 285 -6.56 -8.01 4.39
C GLU A 285 -7.72 -7.91 5.41
N LEU A 286 -8.66 -8.85 5.31
CA LEU A 286 -9.87 -8.92 6.13
C LEU A 286 -9.81 -9.95 7.25
N GLU A 287 -8.60 -10.37 7.65
CA GLU A 287 -8.41 -11.31 8.76
C GLU A 287 -9.02 -10.79 10.07
N GLY A 288 -9.70 -11.65 10.81
CA GLY A 288 -10.39 -11.27 12.06
C GLY A 288 -11.70 -10.48 11.88
N VAL A 289 -12.12 -10.20 10.64
CA VAL A 289 -13.44 -9.61 10.38
C VAL A 289 -14.52 -10.68 10.50
N GLU A 290 -15.59 -10.37 11.21
CA GLU A 290 -16.71 -11.29 11.44
C GLU A 290 -17.48 -11.53 10.13
N ILE A 291 -17.59 -12.80 9.70
CA ILE A 291 -18.42 -13.22 8.56
C ILE A 291 -19.65 -13.97 9.08
N ILE A 292 -20.84 -13.39 8.86
CA ILE A 292 -22.12 -13.98 9.23
C ILE A 292 -22.83 -14.48 7.97
N ASP A 293 -23.16 -15.77 7.96
CA ASP A 293 -24.07 -16.34 6.98
C ASP A 293 -25.45 -16.49 7.62
N GLN A 294 -26.42 -15.71 7.14
CA GLN A 294 -27.78 -15.74 7.69
C GLN A 294 -28.46 -17.10 7.49
N MET A 295 -28.05 -17.87 6.49
CA MET A 295 -28.63 -19.18 6.20
C MET A 295 -28.14 -20.27 7.18
N GLN A 296 -27.05 -20.02 7.90
CA GLN A 296 -26.44 -20.96 8.84
C GLN A 296 -26.77 -20.67 10.30
N ASN A 297 -27.61 -19.66 10.59
CA ASN A 297 -27.96 -19.22 11.95
C ASN A 297 -29.48 -19.33 12.22
N PRO A 298 -30.03 -20.55 12.36
CA PRO A 298 -31.47 -20.76 12.50
C PRO A 298 -32.04 -20.19 13.81
N GLU A 299 -31.29 -20.23 14.90
CA GLU A 299 -31.74 -19.70 16.21
C GLU A 299 -31.96 -18.19 16.18
N LYS A 300 -30.95 -17.43 15.72
CA LYS A 300 -31.08 -15.97 15.52
C LYS A 300 -32.17 -15.63 14.51
N THR A 301 -32.26 -16.39 13.42
CA THR A 301 -33.32 -16.19 12.42
C THR A 301 -34.71 -16.32 13.03
N LYS A 302 -34.92 -17.32 13.91
CA LYS A 302 -36.20 -17.48 14.62
C LYS A 302 -36.49 -16.30 15.54
N GLN A 303 -35.51 -15.86 16.33
CA GLN A 303 -35.64 -14.71 17.22
C GLN A 303 -36.00 -13.42 16.45
N TYR A 304 -35.31 -13.16 15.34
CA TYR A 304 -35.58 -12.03 14.46
C TYR A 304 -36.97 -12.14 13.81
N ALA A 305 -37.38 -13.34 13.40
CA ALA A 305 -38.67 -13.58 12.77
C ALA A 305 -39.82 -13.27 13.74
N GLU A 306 -39.68 -13.68 15.01
CA GLU A 306 -40.67 -13.41 16.04
C GLU A 306 -40.81 -11.90 16.32
N SER A 307 -39.71 -11.15 16.38
CA SER A 307 -39.77 -9.68 16.53
C SER A 307 -40.43 -9.02 15.31
N LEU A 308 -40.00 -9.39 14.10
CA LEU A 308 -40.53 -8.85 12.86
C LEU A 308 -42.03 -9.14 12.71
N TYR A 309 -42.45 -10.35 13.06
CA TYR A 309 -43.86 -10.75 13.10
C TYR A 309 -44.66 -9.90 14.09
N LYS A 310 -44.20 -9.77 15.35
CA LYS A 310 -44.89 -8.95 16.37
C LYS A 310 -45.13 -7.52 15.89
N LYS A 311 -44.18 -6.95 15.15
CA LYS A 311 -44.29 -5.59 14.58
C LYS A 311 -45.22 -5.50 13.38
N ARG A 312 -45.23 -6.51 12.52
CA ARG A 312 -45.86 -6.43 11.19
C ARG A 312 -47.08 -7.33 10.99
N GLN A 313 -47.50 -8.08 12.00
CA GLN A 313 -48.70 -8.93 11.95
C GLN A 313 -49.97 -8.16 11.54
N ARG A 314 -50.11 -6.90 11.97
CA ARG A 314 -51.26 -6.03 11.59
C ARG A 314 -51.20 -5.55 10.14
N LYS A 315 -50.05 -5.69 9.48
CA LYS A 315 -49.84 -5.40 8.05
C LYS A 315 -49.90 -6.68 7.20
N GLY A 316 -50.40 -7.78 7.77
CA GLY A 316 -50.61 -9.05 7.07
C GLY A 316 -49.41 -9.99 7.01
N ILE A 317 -48.30 -9.69 7.69
CA ILE A 317 -47.12 -10.58 7.70
C ILE A 317 -47.32 -11.69 8.73
N SER A 318 -47.34 -12.94 8.25
CA SER A 318 -47.32 -14.15 9.09
C SER A 318 -45.91 -14.48 9.61
N LEU A 319 -45.80 -15.32 10.65
CA LEU A 319 -44.50 -15.77 11.16
C LEU A 319 -43.67 -16.50 10.10
N ASN A 320 -44.32 -17.31 9.25
CA ASN A 320 -43.66 -18.00 8.14
C ASN A 320 -43.13 -17.01 7.09
N GLU A 321 -43.86 -15.95 6.78
CA GLU A 321 -43.38 -14.89 5.88
C GLU A 321 -42.24 -14.10 6.52
N ALA A 322 -42.31 -13.79 7.81
CA ALA A 322 -41.23 -13.11 8.53
C ALA A 322 -39.92 -13.91 8.45
N THR A 323 -39.97 -15.23 8.67
CA THR A 323 -38.82 -16.13 8.51
C THR A 323 -38.30 -16.15 7.07
N LYS A 324 -39.18 -16.13 6.06
CA LYS A 324 -38.77 -16.05 4.64
C LYS A 324 -38.07 -14.72 4.33
N LEU A 325 -38.57 -13.61 4.85
CA LEU A 325 -37.97 -12.28 4.64
C LEU A 325 -36.54 -12.21 5.18
N LEU A 326 -36.24 -12.88 6.30
CA LEU A 326 -34.90 -12.89 6.90
C LEU A 326 -33.84 -13.67 6.11
N ARG A 327 -34.23 -14.39 5.06
CA ARG A 327 -33.25 -14.90 4.07
C ARG A 327 -32.60 -13.77 3.28
N ASP A 328 -33.31 -12.66 3.13
CA ASP A 328 -32.78 -11.43 2.56
C ASP A 328 -31.85 -10.74 3.58
N ARG A 329 -30.62 -10.50 3.14
CA ARG A 329 -29.56 -9.87 3.95
C ARG A 329 -29.97 -8.49 4.46
N ASN A 330 -30.87 -7.77 3.78
CA ASN A 330 -31.32 -6.46 4.25
C ASN A 330 -32.26 -6.57 5.46
N TYR A 331 -33.14 -7.57 5.48
CA TYR A 331 -33.97 -7.83 6.65
C TYR A 331 -33.14 -8.37 7.81
N TYR A 332 -32.20 -9.26 7.52
CA TYR A 332 -31.31 -9.82 8.54
C TYR A 332 -30.40 -8.75 9.16
N GLY A 333 -29.71 -7.95 8.33
CA GLY A 333 -28.85 -6.86 8.78
C GLY A 333 -29.61 -5.78 9.54
N ALA A 334 -30.82 -5.41 9.11
CA ALA A 334 -31.66 -4.47 9.86
C ALA A 334 -32.05 -5.03 11.24
N SER A 335 -32.29 -6.35 11.31
CA SER A 335 -32.58 -7.03 12.58
C SER A 335 -31.35 -7.06 13.49
N MET A 336 -30.15 -7.28 12.95
CA MET A 336 -28.91 -7.19 13.74
C MET A 336 -28.74 -5.81 14.40
N VAL A 337 -29.06 -4.73 13.68
CA VAL A 337 -29.01 -3.37 14.25
C VAL A 337 -30.07 -3.20 15.34
N GLU A 338 -31.28 -3.67 15.11
CA GLU A 338 -32.37 -3.58 16.08
C GLU A 338 -32.06 -4.31 17.40
N PHE A 339 -31.42 -5.47 17.32
CA PHE A 339 -31.07 -6.29 18.48
C PHE A 339 -29.75 -5.88 19.13
N GLY A 340 -29.10 -4.81 18.65
CA GLY A 340 -27.84 -4.31 19.20
C GLY A 340 -26.61 -5.17 18.88
N GLU A 341 -26.72 -6.08 17.90
CA GLU A 341 -25.58 -6.88 17.42
C GLU A 341 -24.67 -6.09 16.47
N ALA A 342 -25.20 -5.00 15.91
CA ALA A 342 -24.49 -4.00 15.15
C ALA A 342 -25.06 -2.60 15.44
N ASP A 343 -24.27 -1.56 15.18
CA ASP A 343 -24.68 -0.17 15.38
C ASP A 343 -25.27 0.44 14.10
N ALA A 344 -24.81 -0.03 12.94
CA ALA A 344 -25.24 0.45 11.64
C ALA A 344 -25.17 -0.64 10.57
N MET A 345 -25.83 -0.39 9.44
CA MET A 345 -25.83 -1.28 8.28
C MET A 345 -25.69 -0.45 6.99
N ILE A 346 -24.88 -0.96 6.06
CA ILE A 346 -24.65 -0.42 4.72
C ILE A 346 -25.12 -1.45 3.69
N SER A 347 -25.93 -0.98 2.74
CA SER A 347 -26.47 -1.79 1.64
C SER A 347 -26.96 -0.88 0.50
N GLY A 348 -27.18 -1.45 -0.68
CA GLY A 348 -27.80 -0.78 -1.83
C GLY A 348 -26.90 -0.69 -3.06
N LEU A 349 -25.80 -1.45 -3.10
CA LEU A 349 -24.93 -1.51 -4.28
C LEU A 349 -25.57 -2.32 -5.41
N THR A 350 -26.29 -3.40 -5.09
CA THR A 350 -26.89 -4.32 -6.08
C THR A 350 -28.42 -4.34 -6.04
N LYS A 351 -29.05 -3.52 -5.18
CA LYS A 351 -30.50 -3.47 -5.01
C LYS A 351 -31.07 -2.08 -5.23
N ASP A 352 -32.35 -2.04 -5.60
CA ASP A 352 -33.09 -0.78 -5.67
C ASP A 352 -33.23 -0.15 -4.28
N TYR A 353 -33.34 1.18 -4.25
CA TYR A 353 -33.45 1.96 -3.02
C TYR A 353 -34.65 1.53 -2.15
N GLY A 354 -35.79 1.24 -2.78
CA GLY A 354 -37.03 0.89 -2.10
C GLY A 354 -36.93 -0.42 -1.32
N SER A 355 -36.37 -1.46 -1.94
CA SER A 355 -36.16 -2.76 -1.29
C SER A 355 -35.09 -2.72 -0.21
N THR A 356 -34.13 -1.79 -0.32
CA THR A 356 -33.03 -1.63 0.65
C THR A 356 -33.48 -0.95 1.94
N ILE A 357 -34.31 0.10 1.86
CA ILE A 357 -34.73 0.88 3.03
C ILE A 357 -35.97 0.28 3.73
N LYS A 358 -36.85 -0.40 2.99
CA LYS A 358 -38.10 -0.97 3.51
C LYS A 358 -37.95 -1.86 4.77
N PRO A 359 -36.87 -2.64 4.96
CA PRO A 359 -36.65 -3.39 6.19
C PRO A 359 -36.43 -2.50 7.41
N ALA A 360 -35.80 -1.33 7.25
CA ALA A 360 -35.52 -0.39 8.34
C ALA A 360 -36.72 0.52 8.68
N LEU A 361 -37.71 0.62 7.79
CA LEU A 361 -38.91 1.42 8.01
C LEU A 361 -39.94 0.66 8.87
N ARG A 362 -40.66 1.37 9.75
CA ARG A 362 -41.66 0.81 10.66
C ARG A 362 -42.92 0.31 9.95
#